data_AF-A0A7S8F473-F1
#
_entry.id   AF-A0A7S8F473-F1
#
_cell.length_a   1.000
_cell.length_b   1.000
_cell.length_c   1.000
_cell.angle_alpha   90.00
_cell.angle_beta   90.00
_cell.angle_gamma   90.00
#
_symmetry.space_group_name_H-M   'P 1'
#
loop_
_entity.id
_entity.type
_entity.pdbx_description
1 polymer ?
#
loop_
_entity_poly.entity_id
_entity_poly.type
_entity_poly.pdbx_seq_one_letter_code
_entity_poly.pdbx_strand_id
1 'polypeptide(L)'
;MSAFANLRRPAILAVAVAATASLAACGGGDRPKADLAASRVTTIGVNSYLWRAALETVSFAPLLNEDSNGGVIVTDWYANPSNPGERVKLTVTILDQDLRADALRVAASRQVAQGGAWVDAPVQAATVQKLEDIILTKARELRRQAIKG
;
A
#
# COMPACT_ATOMS: atom_id res chain seq x y z
N MET A 1 -59.01 -29.76 70.19
CA MET A 1 -58.19 -30.81 70.82
C MET A 1 -57.10 -31.20 69.82
N SER A 2 -55.88 -30.70 69.99
CA SER A 2 -54.72 -31.44 70.55
C SER A 2 -54.20 -32.48 69.53
N ALA A 3 -53.23 -32.17 68.65
CA ALA A 3 -51.78 -32.01 68.84
C ALA A 3 -50.98 -33.33 68.94
N PHE A 4 -49.80 -33.34 68.26
CA PHE A 4 -48.64 -34.25 68.39
C PHE A 4 -48.78 -35.66 67.75
N ALA A 5 -47.76 -36.32 67.18
CA ALA A 5 -46.36 -36.01 66.82
C ALA A 5 -45.78 -37.20 66.02
N ASN A 6 -44.55 -37.01 65.52
CA ASN A 6 -43.45 -37.99 65.38
C ASN A 6 -43.17 -38.73 64.06
N LEU A 7 -42.07 -38.28 63.44
CA LEU A 7 -40.78 -38.98 63.30
C LEU A 7 -40.68 -40.17 62.33
N ARG A 8 -39.81 -40.02 61.30
CA ARG A 8 -38.70 -40.97 60.99
C ARG A 8 -37.89 -40.57 59.75
N ARG A 9 -36.59 -40.30 59.94
CA ARG A 9 -35.49 -40.57 58.96
C ARG A 9 -35.28 -42.11 58.91
N PRO A 10 -34.73 -42.77 57.86
CA PRO A 10 -33.50 -42.40 57.13
C PRO A 10 -33.37 -42.83 55.64
N ALA A 11 -32.33 -42.28 54.99
CA ALA A 11 -31.36 -42.86 54.04
C ALA A 11 -31.77 -43.76 52.84
N ILE A 12 -30.90 -43.69 51.83
CA ILE A 12 -30.56 -44.69 50.79
C ILE A 12 -31.11 -44.37 49.39
N LEU A 13 -30.19 -44.10 48.46
CA LEU A 13 -30.00 -44.68 47.11
C LEU A 13 -29.27 -43.63 46.24
N ALA A 14 -27.95 -43.76 46.11
CA ALA A 14 -27.26 -44.63 45.15
C ALA A 14 -27.15 -43.99 43.76
N VAL A 15 -25.94 -43.49 43.52
CA VAL A 15 -25.18 -43.45 42.27
C VAL A 15 -25.84 -44.13 41.05
N ALA A 16 -26.05 -43.35 40.00
CA ALA A 16 -26.16 -43.78 38.60
C ALA A 16 -25.36 -42.75 37.76
N VAL A 17 -24.13 -43.05 37.33
CA VAL A 17 -23.74 -43.76 36.08
C VAL A 17 -23.85 -42.89 34.82
N ALA A 18 -22.69 -42.81 34.14
CA ALA A 18 -22.45 -42.65 32.69
C ALA A 18 -22.50 -41.24 32.05
N ALA A 19 -21.26 -40.74 31.81
CA ALA A 19 -20.70 -40.42 30.50
C ALA A 19 -21.51 -39.57 29.50
N THR A 20 -21.02 -38.35 29.22
CA THR A 20 -20.56 -37.94 27.88
C THR A 20 -19.67 -36.70 27.99
N ALA A 21 -18.39 -36.86 27.68
CA ALA A 21 -17.54 -35.74 27.29
C ALA A 21 -17.87 -35.39 25.83
N SER A 22 -18.42 -34.21 25.58
CA SER A 22 -18.49 -33.63 24.24
C SER A 22 -18.44 -32.10 24.35
N LEU A 23 -17.23 -31.60 24.14
CA LEU A 23 -16.81 -30.28 23.67
C LEU A 23 -17.92 -29.25 23.42
N ALA A 24 -17.96 -28.22 24.26
CA ALA A 24 -18.51 -26.90 23.90
C ALA A 24 -17.44 -25.83 24.18
N ALA A 25 -16.33 -25.91 23.46
CA ALA A 25 -15.43 -24.78 23.29
C ALA A 25 -16.05 -23.81 22.26
N CYS A 26 -17.07 -23.07 22.68
CA CYS A 26 -17.55 -21.93 21.91
C CYS A 26 -16.64 -20.75 22.22
N GLY A 27 -15.60 -20.61 21.38
CA GLY A 27 -14.71 -19.47 21.36
C GLY A 27 -15.49 -18.19 21.06
N GLY A 28 -15.72 -17.40 22.11
CA GLY A 28 -16.02 -15.98 22.00
C GLY A 28 -14.72 -15.25 21.67
N GLY A 29 -14.34 -15.26 20.39
CA GLY A 29 -13.24 -14.46 19.90
C GLY A 29 -13.67 -13.00 19.82
N ASP A 30 -13.23 -12.19 20.79
CA ASP A 30 -13.06 -10.76 20.59
C ASP A 30 -12.22 -10.57 19.34
N ARG A 31 -12.87 -10.18 18.24
CA ARG A 31 -12.16 -9.76 17.04
C ARG A 31 -11.51 -8.43 17.40
N PRO A 32 -10.17 -8.32 17.46
CA PRO A 32 -9.57 -7.01 17.48
C PRO A 32 -10.09 -6.29 16.24
N LYS A 33 -10.87 -5.23 16.43
CA LYS A 33 -11.07 -4.21 15.40
C LYS A 33 -9.67 -3.65 15.18
N ALA A 34 -8.95 -4.27 14.24
CA ALA A 34 -7.71 -3.75 13.72
C ALA A 34 -8.01 -2.31 13.36
N ASP A 35 -7.38 -1.45 14.15
CA ASP A 35 -7.37 -0.02 14.07
C ASP A 35 -7.32 0.37 12.60
N LEU A 36 -8.45 0.85 12.09
CA LEU A 36 -8.54 1.56 10.82
C LEU A 36 -7.86 2.91 11.05
N ALA A 37 -6.55 2.88 11.30
CA ALA A 37 -5.67 4.03 11.24
C ALA A 37 -5.64 4.45 9.77
N ALA A 38 -6.66 5.25 9.41
CA ALA A 38 -6.83 5.96 8.17
C ALA A 38 -6.28 5.21 6.94
N SER A 39 -7.07 4.29 6.39
CA SER A 39 -7.12 4.22 4.93
C SER A 39 -7.62 5.59 4.49
N ARG A 40 -6.69 6.55 4.34
CA ARG A 40 -6.93 7.76 3.60
C ARG A 40 -7.21 7.21 2.21
N VAL A 41 -8.50 7.04 1.91
CA VAL A 41 -8.98 6.71 0.57
C VAL A 41 -8.57 7.92 -0.25
N THR A 42 -7.31 7.95 -0.67
CA THR A 42 -6.86 8.84 -1.72
C THR A 42 -7.62 8.32 -2.91
N THR A 43 -8.73 8.97 -3.22
CA THR A 43 -9.36 8.83 -4.52
C THR A 43 -8.23 9.06 -5.52
N ILE A 44 -7.89 8.02 -6.28
CA ILE A 44 -6.89 8.15 -7.33
C ILE A 44 -7.70 8.54 -8.56
N GLY A 45 -7.51 9.77 -9.03
CA GLY A 45 -8.20 10.32 -10.20
C GLY A 45 -7.70 9.74 -11.53
N VAL A 46 -6.56 9.03 -11.48
CA VAL A 46 -5.86 8.45 -12.62
C VAL A 46 -5.77 6.93 -12.53
N ASN A 47 -5.16 6.29 -13.54
CA ASN A 47 -4.93 4.84 -13.50
C ASN A 47 -4.06 4.45 -12.29
N SER A 48 -4.60 3.62 -11.40
CA SER A 48 -3.90 3.21 -10.16
C SER A 48 -2.62 2.40 -10.41
N TYR A 49 -2.54 1.65 -11.52
CA TYR A 49 -1.32 0.91 -11.90
C TYR A 49 -0.24 1.84 -12.44
N LEU A 50 -0.59 2.85 -13.24
CA LEU A 50 0.37 3.88 -13.68
C LEU A 50 0.88 4.66 -12.49
N TRP A 51 -0.01 5.08 -11.59
CA TRP A 51 0.36 5.82 -10.38
C TRP A 51 1.34 5.04 -9.52
N ARG A 52 1.03 3.78 -9.20
CA ARG A 52 1.91 2.91 -8.42
C ARG A 52 3.25 2.65 -9.12
N ALA A 53 3.22 2.33 -10.41
CA ALA A 53 4.45 2.08 -11.18
C ALA A 53 5.34 3.32 -11.29
N ALA A 54 4.75 4.51 -11.43
CA ALA A 54 5.47 5.77 -11.47
C ALA A 54 6.16 6.04 -10.14
N LEU A 55 5.43 5.96 -9.02
CA LEU A 55 5.99 6.12 -7.67
C LEU A 55 7.16 5.17 -7.40
N GLU A 56 7.02 3.89 -7.73
CA GLU A 56 8.12 2.91 -7.60
C GLU A 56 9.34 3.24 -8.48
N THR A 57 9.12 3.87 -9.64
CA THR A 57 10.21 4.18 -10.56
C THR A 57 10.98 5.41 -10.12
N VAL A 58 10.31 6.39 -9.51
CA VAL A 58 10.94 7.64 -9.04
C VAL A 58 11.36 7.61 -7.58
N SER A 59 11.10 6.50 -6.85
CA SER A 59 11.40 6.37 -5.41
C SER A 59 12.90 6.34 -5.06
N PHE A 60 13.79 6.57 -6.03
CA PHE A 60 15.22 6.78 -5.77
C PHE A 60 15.52 8.20 -5.27
N ALA A 61 14.60 9.15 -5.50
CA ALA A 61 14.72 10.54 -5.10
C ALA A 61 13.62 10.91 -4.09
N PRO A 62 13.86 11.89 -3.21
CA PRO A 62 12.79 12.48 -2.39
C PRO A 62 11.69 13.06 -3.26
N LEU A 63 10.43 12.95 -2.81
CA LEU A 63 9.28 13.47 -3.52
C LEU A 63 8.97 14.88 -3.00
N LEU A 64 8.91 15.85 -3.92
CA LEU A 64 8.60 17.24 -3.63
C LEU A 64 7.10 17.51 -3.66
N ASN A 65 6.39 16.85 -4.59
CA ASN A 65 4.93 16.94 -4.71
C ASN A 65 4.35 15.67 -5.31
N GLU A 66 3.20 15.23 -4.80
CA GLU A 66 2.46 14.07 -5.26
C GLU A 66 0.95 14.39 -5.23
N ASP A 67 0.34 14.51 -6.40
CA ASP A 67 -1.10 14.67 -6.56
C ASP A 67 -1.69 13.46 -7.28
N SER A 68 -2.30 12.55 -6.50
CA SER A 68 -2.95 11.33 -7.01
C SER A 68 -4.25 11.59 -7.76
N ASN A 69 -4.87 12.76 -7.58
CA ASN A 69 -6.07 13.15 -8.32
C ASN A 69 -5.70 13.70 -9.69
N GLY A 70 -4.72 14.62 -9.74
CA GLY A 70 -4.23 15.23 -10.98
C GLY A 70 -3.19 14.39 -11.74
N GLY A 71 -2.68 13.32 -11.14
CA GLY A 71 -1.71 12.43 -11.78
C GLY A 71 -0.30 13.02 -11.89
N VAL A 72 0.08 13.95 -11.02
CA VAL A 72 1.38 14.63 -11.08
C VAL A 72 2.28 14.18 -9.94
N ILE A 73 3.50 13.78 -10.27
CA ILE A 73 4.56 13.42 -9.31
C ILE A 73 5.78 14.27 -9.65
N VAL A 74 6.32 14.98 -8.67
CA VAL A 74 7.51 15.81 -8.80
C VAL A 74 8.52 15.38 -7.75
N THR A 75 9.73 15.04 -8.19
CA THR A 75 10.84 14.76 -7.26
C THR A 75 11.53 16.06 -6.85
N ASP A 76 12.24 16.01 -5.73
CA ASP A 76 13.29 17.00 -5.46
C ASP A 76 14.52 16.72 -6.33
N TRP A 77 15.50 17.62 -6.30
CA TRP A 77 16.81 17.42 -6.90
C TRP A 77 17.55 16.28 -6.21
N TYR A 78 17.91 15.26 -6.98
CA TYR A 78 18.68 14.12 -6.52
C TYR A 78 20.04 14.07 -7.21
N ALA A 79 21.10 14.01 -6.42
CA ALA A 79 22.45 13.76 -6.90
C ALA A 79 22.83 12.31 -6.60
N ASN A 80 23.28 11.57 -7.62
CA ASN A 80 23.70 10.20 -7.45
C ASN A 80 25.04 10.18 -6.67
N PRO A 81 25.17 9.41 -5.56
CA PRO A 81 26.44 9.32 -4.83
C PRO A 81 27.64 8.90 -5.68
N SER A 82 27.43 8.12 -6.75
CA SER A 82 28.47 7.73 -7.70
C SER A 82 28.86 8.84 -8.68
N ASN A 83 28.03 9.87 -8.83
CA ASN A 83 28.31 11.05 -9.65
C ASN A 83 27.72 12.31 -8.98
N PRO A 84 28.34 12.81 -7.88
CA PRO A 84 27.79 13.93 -7.11
C PRO A 84 27.90 15.27 -7.85
N GLY A 85 28.64 15.33 -8.95
CA GLY A 85 28.75 16.51 -9.81
C GLY A 85 27.50 16.76 -10.66
N GLU A 86 26.50 15.88 -10.59
CA GLU A 86 25.26 16.01 -11.34
C GLU A 86 24.06 15.82 -10.43
N ARG A 87 23.02 16.59 -10.68
CA ARG A 87 21.72 16.41 -10.03
C ARG A 87 20.61 16.37 -11.07
N VAL A 88 19.59 15.58 -10.78
CA VAL A 88 18.43 15.41 -11.63
C VAL A 88 17.15 15.63 -10.85
N LYS A 89 16.16 16.17 -11.52
CA LYS A 89 14.80 16.29 -11.03
C LYS A 89 13.87 15.67 -12.08
N LEU A 90 12.91 14.88 -11.63
CA LEU A 90 11.91 14.27 -12.49
C LEU A 90 10.53 14.86 -12.21
N THR A 91 9.73 14.94 -13.26
CA THR A 91 8.31 15.24 -13.19
C THR A 91 7.57 14.24 -14.05
N VAL A 92 6.66 13.49 -13.44
CA VAL A 92 5.83 12.50 -14.11
C VAL A 92 4.40 13.02 -14.11
N THR A 93 3.74 12.95 -15.26
CA THR A 93 2.35 13.34 -15.43
C THR A 93 1.59 12.20 -16.08
N ILE A 94 0.54 11.75 -15.42
CA ILE A 94 -0.40 10.75 -15.93
C ILE A 94 -1.58 11.50 -16.51
N LEU A 95 -1.77 11.33 -17.81
CA LEU A 95 -2.72 12.10 -18.61
C LEU A 95 -4.06 11.37 -18.76
N ASP A 96 -4.10 10.07 -18.49
CA ASP A 96 -5.29 9.26 -18.71
C ASP A 96 -5.40 8.05 -17.77
N GLN A 97 -6.58 7.44 -17.77
CA GLN A 97 -6.93 6.23 -17.04
C GLN A 97 -6.63 4.94 -17.81
N ASP A 98 -6.37 4.99 -19.12
CA ASP A 98 -6.00 3.80 -19.89
C ASP A 98 -4.49 3.49 -19.85
N LEU A 99 -4.14 2.20 -19.95
CA LEU A 99 -2.75 1.72 -20.03
C LEU A 99 -2.17 1.78 -21.45
N ARG A 100 -2.18 2.98 -22.03
CA ARG A 100 -1.62 3.26 -23.36
C ARG A 100 -0.33 4.07 -23.26
N ALA A 101 0.43 4.14 -24.35
CA ALA A 101 1.76 4.75 -24.36
C ALA A 101 1.72 6.28 -24.19
N ASP A 102 0.66 6.93 -24.66
CA ASP A 102 0.41 8.36 -24.59
C ASP A 102 -0.29 8.81 -23.29
N ALA A 103 -0.66 7.88 -22.40
CA ALA A 103 -1.27 8.19 -21.11
C ALA A 103 -0.28 8.66 -20.04
N LEU A 104 1.02 8.67 -20.35
CA LEU A 104 2.10 9.03 -19.44
C LEU A 104 3.06 10.00 -20.14
N ARG A 105 3.53 10.99 -19.39
CA ARG A 105 4.61 11.87 -19.82
C ARG A 105 5.64 12.02 -18.71
N VAL A 106 6.91 11.91 -19.06
CA VAL A 106 8.02 12.15 -18.14
C VAL A 106 8.83 13.35 -18.62
N ALA A 107 9.11 14.27 -17.71
CA ALA A 107 10.03 15.37 -17.92
C ALA A 107 11.19 15.23 -16.94
N ALA A 108 12.40 15.46 -17.43
CA ALA A 108 13.61 15.41 -16.64
C ALA A 108 14.39 16.72 -16.78
N SER A 109 14.85 17.26 -15.67
CA SER A 109 15.78 18.39 -15.62
C SER A 109 17.09 17.90 -15.04
N ARG A 110 18.21 18.27 -15.65
CA ARG A 110 19.55 17.91 -15.19
C ARG A 110 20.39 19.17 -15.02
N GLN A 111 21.15 19.21 -13.94
CA GLN A 111 22.14 20.24 -13.68
C GLN A 111 23.48 19.61 -13.35
N VAL A 112 24.55 20.30 -13.75
CA VAL A 112 25.92 19.90 -13.50
C VAL A 112 26.63 20.97 -12.68
N ALA A 113 27.45 20.54 -11.73
CA ALA A 113 28.26 21.43 -10.92
C ALA A 113 29.46 21.92 -11.76
N GLN A 114 29.49 23.20 -12.07
CA GLN A 114 30.58 23.85 -12.81
C GLN A 114 31.01 25.11 -12.06
N GLY A 115 32.27 25.18 -11.65
CA GLY A 115 32.82 26.36 -10.97
C GLY A 115 32.13 26.72 -9.64
N GLY A 116 31.57 25.73 -8.94
CA GLY A 116 30.82 25.96 -7.69
C GLY A 116 29.36 26.38 -7.89
N ALA A 117 28.88 26.50 -9.13
CA ALA A 117 27.50 26.78 -9.47
C ALA A 117 26.83 25.58 -10.16
N TRP A 118 25.51 25.48 -10.04
CA TRP A 118 24.71 24.50 -10.79
C TRP A 118 24.27 25.11 -12.12
N VAL A 119 24.63 24.46 -13.21
CA VAL A 119 24.32 24.90 -14.58
C VAL A 119 23.43 23.86 -15.25
N ASP A 120 22.38 24.31 -15.94
CA ASP A 120 21.49 23.42 -16.68
C ASP A 120 22.24 22.67 -17.78
N ALA A 121 21.94 21.39 -17.91
CA ALA A 121 22.53 20.53 -18.91
C ALA A 121 21.44 19.69 -19.59
N PRO A 122 21.59 19.37 -20.89
CA PRO A 122 20.59 18.62 -21.61
C PRO A 122 20.43 17.21 -21.02
N VAL A 123 19.18 16.75 -20.95
CA VAL A 123 18.86 15.35 -20.70
C VAL A 123 18.67 14.67 -22.05
N GLN A 124 19.25 13.49 -22.21
CA GLN A 124 19.09 12.71 -23.43
C GLN A 124 17.64 12.23 -23.54
N ALA A 125 17.02 12.42 -24.71
CA ALA A 125 15.65 11.95 -24.96
C ALA A 125 15.49 10.44 -24.72
N ALA A 126 16.52 9.65 -25.04
CA ALA A 126 16.54 8.21 -24.79
C ALA A 126 16.41 7.85 -23.30
N THR A 127 16.91 8.68 -22.38
CA THR A 127 16.76 8.47 -20.94
C THR A 127 15.30 8.66 -20.51
N VAL A 128 14.66 9.72 -21.02
CA VAL A 128 13.25 10.01 -20.73
C VAL A 128 12.35 8.89 -21.28
N GLN A 129 12.56 8.49 -22.54
CA GLN A 129 11.81 7.40 -23.15
C GLN A 129 11.97 6.08 -22.38
N LYS A 130 13.19 5.77 -21.95
CA LYS A 130 13.46 4.56 -21.16
C LYS A 130 12.71 4.59 -19.82
N LEU A 131 12.61 5.74 -19.16
CA LEU A 131 11.83 5.86 -17.93
C LEU A 131 10.34 5.65 -18.18
N GLU A 132 9.78 6.22 -19.26
CA GLU A 132 8.39 5.99 -19.67
C GLU A 132 8.11 4.51 -19.92
N ASP A 133 8.99 3.85 -20.68
CA ASP A 133 8.86 2.42 -21.01
C ASP A 133 8.92 1.54 -19.75
N ILE A 134 9.79 1.87 -18.78
CA ILE A 134 9.90 1.17 -17.49
C ILE A 134 8.59 1.30 -16.71
N ILE A 135 8.03 2.52 -16.61
CA ILE A 135 6.77 2.77 -15.90
C ILE A 135 5.62 1.99 -16.55
N LEU A 136 5.49 2.08 -17.88
CA LEU A 136 4.44 1.38 -18.63
C LEU A 136 4.56 -0.14 -18.49
N THR A 137 5.79 -0.66 -18.52
CA THR A 137 6.06 -2.11 -18.35
C THR A 137 5.67 -2.57 -16.95
N LYS A 138 6.08 -1.84 -15.92
CA LYS A 138 5.70 -2.11 -14.52
C LYS A 138 4.18 -2.04 -14.34
N ALA A 139 3.51 -1.01 -14.85
CA ALA A 139 2.06 -0.87 -14.72
C ALA A 139 1.30 -2.05 -15.36
N ARG A 140 1.75 -2.52 -16.53
CA ARG A 140 1.18 -3.72 -17.18
C ARG A 140 1.40 -4.97 -16.34
N GLU A 141 2.57 -5.11 -15.73
CA GLU A 141 2.86 -6.24 -14.83
C GLU A 141 1.96 -6.21 -13.59
N LEU A 142 1.84 -5.05 -12.94
CA LEU A 142 0.95 -4.85 -11.80
C LEU A 142 -0.52 -5.18 -12.13
N ARG A 143 -0.99 -4.83 -13.33
CA ARG A 143 -2.33 -5.22 -13.82
C ARG A 143 -2.45 -6.74 -14.00
N ARG A 144 -1.45 -7.39 -14.59
CA ARG A 144 -1.46 -8.86 -14.76
C ARG A 144 -1.49 -9.59 -13.43
N GLN A 145 -0.72 -9.12 -12.43
CA GLN A 145 -0.69 -9.71 -11.09
C GLN A 145 -2.05 -9.58 -10.40
N ALA A 146 -2.72 -8.43 -10.52
CA ALA A 146 -4.03 -8.21 -9.92
C ALA A 146 -5.16 -9.06 -10.52
N ILE A 147 -5.02 -9.54 -11.77
CA ILE A 147 -6.01 -10.42 -12.41
C ILE A 147 -5.79 -11.89 -12.05
N LYS A 148 -4.55 -12.27 -11.73
CA LYS A 148 -4.17 -13.67 -11.44
C LYS A 148 -4.38 -14.07 -9.98
N GLY A 149 -4.51 -13.12 -9.06
CA GLY A 149 -4.80 -13.36 -7.65
C GLY A 149 -6.29 -13.29 -7.37
#